data_AF-A0A8H4VN78-F1
#
_entry.id   AF-A0A8H4VN78-F1
#
_cell.length_a   1.000
_cell.length_b   1.000
_cell.length_c   1.000
_cell.angle_alpha   90.00
_cell.angle_beta   90.00
_cell.angle_gamma   90.00
#
_symmetry.space_group_name_H-M   'P 1'
#
loop_
_entity.id
_entity.type
_entity.pdbx_description
1 polymer ?
#
loop_
_entity_poly.entity_id
_entity_poly.type
_entity_poly.pdbx_seq_one_letter_code
_entity_poly.pdbx_strand_id
1 'polypeptide(L)'
;MTRVNEQTPLLSAHGKAHPTPLPRLQFAIVLFLQLAEPLTSNVIFPFAPQMVRDMGITHGRESQVGHYVGLLQSIFFVAEGCTVLFWSRLSDGIGRRLVIMTGLLGLSLSMFAFGLSKTFTGLVISRSLSGALNGNVGVMKSMVAEMTDDSNISTAYAYMPLAWNTGGTLGPMIGGWLYNPAKRFPNRA
;
A
#
# COMPACT_ATOMS: atom_id res chain seq x y z
N MET A 1 56.62 17.37 15.94
CA MET A 1 55.24 17.30 16.46
C MET A 1 54.48 18.52 15.98
N THR A 2 53.89 18.42 14.79
CA THR A 2 53.23 19.54 14.09
C THR A 2 51.88 19.79 14.74
N ARG A 3 51.67 20.98 15.30
CA ARG A 3 50.43 21.35 15.99
C ARG A 3 49.25 21.27 15.02
N VAL A 4 48.33 20.34 15.26
CA VAL A 4 47.02 20.31 14.62
C VAL A 4 46.27 21.55 15.07
N ASN A 5 45.99 22.47 14.13
CA ASN A 5 45.36 23.75 14.40
C ASN A 5 43.83 23.58 14.47
N GLU A 6 43.23 23.79 15.65
CA GLU A 6 41.78 23.71 15.92
C GLU A 6 40.95 24.76 15.15
N GLN A 7 41.61 25.73 14.54
CA GLN A 7 40.97 26.79 13.74
C GLN A 7 40.84 26.46 12.25
N THR A 8 41.29 25.28 11.82
CA THR A 8 41.06 24.83 10.44
C THR A 8 39.59 24.40 10.34
N PRO A 9 38.73 25.09 9.58
CA PRO A 9 37.34 24.64 9.44
C PRO A 9 37.37 23.30 8.72
N LEU A 10 37.10 22.20 9.45
CA LEU A 10 37.04 20.84 8.87
C LEU A 10 35.87 20.68 7.89
N LEU A 11 34.90 21.59 7.95
CA LEU A 11 33.81 21.69 7.01
C LEU A 11 34.19 22.78 6.00
N SER A 12 34.79 22.36 4.90
CA SER A 12 34.76 23.15 3.67
C SER A 12 33.29 23.51 3.44
N ALA A 13 32.99 24.80 3.41
CA ALA A 13 31.64 25.32 3.22
C ALA A 13 31.11 24.71 1.92
N HIS A 14 30.34 23.62 2.04
CA HIS A 14 29.66 23.01 0.93
C HIS A 14 28.68 24.07 0.45
N GLY A 15 29.04 24.77 -0.62
CA GLY A 15 28.14 25.67 -1.33
C GLY A 15 26.83 24.92 -1.54
N LYS A 16 25.71 25.58 -1.24
CA LYS A 16 24.35 25.04 -1.36
C LYS A 16 24.28 24.10 -2.57
N ALA A 17 24.32 22.79 -2.32
CA ALA A 17 24.40 21.82 -3.40
C ALA A 17 23.18 22.05 -4.30
N HIS A 18 23.42 22.29 -5.59
CA HIS A 18 22.32 22.42 -6.54
C HIS A 18 21.49 21.12 -6.47
N PRO A 19 20.17 21.19 -6.22
CA PRO A 19 19.35 20.00 -6.05
C PRO A 19 19.42 19.16 -7.33
N THR A 20 19.87 17.91 -7.20
CA THR A 20 19.90 16.98 -8.32
C THR A 20 18.47 16.69 -8.75
N PRO A 21 18.12 16.86 -10.03
CA PRO A 21 16.76 16.65 -10.50
C PRO A 21 16.40 15.16 -10.40
N LEU A 22 15.29 14.86 -9.73
CA LEU A 22 14.75 13.50 -9.64
C LEU A 22 14.40 12.97 -11.06
N PRO A 23 14.59 11.68 -11.32
CA PRO A 23 14.15 11.05 -12.56
C PRO A 23 12.62 11.01 -12.63
N ARG A 24 12.03 12.09 -13.16
CA ARG A 24 10.59 12.40 -13.09
C ARG A 24 9.70 11.24 -13.50
N LEU A 25 10.03 10.54 -14.60
CA LEU A 25 9.22 9.43 -15.10
C LEU A 25 9.25 8.21 -14.18
N GLN A 26 10.43 7.79 -13.73
CA GLN A 26 10.58 6.64 -12.85
C GLN A 26 9.92 6.90 -11.49
N PHE A 27 10.13 8.11 -10.94
CA PHE A 27 9.55 8.52 -9.68
C PHE A 27 8.02 8.62 -9.76
N ALA A 28 7.48 9.16 -10.85
CA ALA A 28 6.04 9.20 -11.10
C ALA A 28 5.42 7.79 -11.21
N ILE A 29 6.12 6.83 -11.83
CA ILE A 29 5.66 5.43 -11.88
C ILE A 29 5.62 4.84 -10.47
N VAL A 30 6.66 5.03 -9.66
CA VAL A 30 6.69 4.50 -8.28
C VAL A 30 5.58 5.12 -7.44
N LEU A 31 5.36 6.44 -7.53
CA LEU A 31 4.24 7.09 -6.86
C LEU A 31 2.88 6.55 -7.35
N PHE A 32 2.74 6.28 -8.65
CA PHE A 32 1.54 5.69 -9.23
C PHE A 32 1.26 4.29 -8.71
N LEU A 33 2.28 3.44 -8.60
CA LEU A 33 2.11 2.11 -8.00
C LEU A 33 1.79 2.22 -6.50
N GLN A 34 2.44 3.17 -5.82
CA GLN A 34 2.24 3.40 -4.40
C GLN A 34 0.84 3.91 -4.04
N LEU A 35 0.16 4.65 -4.94
CA LEU A 35 -1.24 5.06 -4.70
C LEU A 35 -2.24 3.94 -4.99
N ALA A 36 -1.91 3.01 -5.89
CA ALA A 36 -2.78 1.92 -6.29
C ALA A 36 -3.03 0.90 -5.14
N GLU A 37 -2.03 0.67 -4.30
CA GLU A 37 -2.11 -0.24 -3.14
C GLU A 37 -3.14 0.20 -2.09
N PRO A 38 -3.05 1.41 -1.51
CA PRO A 38 -4.04 1.90 -0.56
C PRO A 38 -5.39 2.10 -1.24
N LEU A 39 -5.45 2.49 -2.52
CA LEU A 39 -6.72 2.56 -3.25
C LEU A 39 -7.42 1.19 -3.24
N THR A 40 -6.72 0.16 -3.68
CA THR A 40 -7.26 -1.21 -3.79
C THR A 40 -7.68 -1.76 -2.42
N SER A 41 -6.83 -1.57 -1.40
CA SER A 41 -7.09 -2.06 -0.05
C SER A 41 -8.27 -1.32 0.62
N ASN A 42 -8.39 -0.01 0.38
CA ASN A 42 -9.43 0.81 1.01
C ASN A 42 -10.79 0.76 0.28
N VAL A 43 -10.82 0.41 -1.01
CA VAL A 43 -12.08 0.17 -1.76
C VAL A 43 -12.95 -0.87 -1.05
N ILE A 44 -12.36 -1.81 -0.31
CA ILE A 44 -13.08 -2.93 0.30
C ILE A 44 -13.93 -2.51 1.51
N PHE A 45 -13.51 -1.46 2.24
CA PHE A 45 -14.18 -1.03 3.47
C PHE A 45 -15.69 -0.80 3.35
N PRO A 46 -16.21 -0.11 2.32
CA PRO A 46 -17.66 0.08 2.16
C PRO A 46 -18.44 -1.21 1.85
N PHE A 47 -17.82 -2.23 1.25
CA PHE A 47 -18.52 -3.47 0.87
C PHE A 47 -18.39 -4.60 1.89
N ALA A 48 -17.28 -4.63 2.64
CA ALA A 48 -16.98 -5.71 3.57
C ALA A 48 -18.10 -5.99 4.58
N PRO A 49 -18.75 -4.98 5.21
CA PRO A 49 -19.86 -5.23 6.12
C PRO A 49 -21.05 -5.94 5.44
N GLN A 50 -21.35 -5.58 4.19
CA GLN A 50 -22.44 -6.18 3.44
C GLN A 50 -22.11 -7.63 3.04
N MET A 51 -20.89 -7.91 2.57
CA MET A 51 -20.47 -9.29 2.27
C MET A 51 -20.57 -10.18 3.52
N VAL A 52 -20.17 -9.67 4.69
CA VAL A 52 -20.28 -10.41 5.97
C VAL A 52 -21.75 -10.63 6.36
N ARG A 53 -22.64 -9.66 6.10
CA ARG A 53 -24.09 -9.82 6.32
C ARG A 53 -24.71 -10.85 5.37
N ASP A 54 -24.37 -10.80 4.09
CA ASP A 54 -24.91 -11.68 3.05
C ASP A 54 -24.51 -13.15 3.28
N MET A 55 -23.40 -13.40 3.98
CA MET A 55 -22.97 -14.74 4.38
C MET A 55 -23.80 -15.35 5.52
N GLY A 56 -24.66 -14.58 6.20
CA GLY A 56 -25.54 -15.09 7.26
C GLY A 56 -24.84 -15.54 8.55
N ILE A 57 -23.51 -15.44 8.64
CA ILE A 57 -22.69 -15.91 9.78
C ILE A 57 -22.94 -15.13 11.08
N THR A 58 -23.54 -13.95 10.99
CA THR A 58 -23.82 -13.09 12.15
C THR A 58 -25.16 -13.41 12.81
N HIS A 59 -25.97 -14.31 12.25
CA HIS A 59 -27.29 -14.70 12.78
C HIS A 59 -28.18 -13.50 13.18
N GLY A 60 -28.11 -12.40 12.43
CA GLY A 60 -28.88 -11.17 12.69
C GLY A 60 -28.31 -10.23 13.77
N ARG A 61 -27.14 -10.55 14.36
CA ARG A 61 -26.47 -9.67 15.33
C ARG A 61 -25.54 -8.69 14.63
N GLU A 62 -26.00 -7.45 14.45
CA GLU A 62 -25.19 -6.36 13.84
C GLU A 62 -23.86 -6.10 14.56
N SER A 63 -23.81 -6.30 15.89
CA SER A 63 -22.56 -6.15 16.67
C SER A 63 -21.44 -7.09 16.23
N GLN A 64 -21.77 -8.25 15.64
CA GLN A 64 -20.77 -9.22 15.19
C GLN A 64 -20.20 -8.90 13.81
N VAL A 65 -20.90 -8.10 12.99
CA VAL A 65 -20.42 -7.73 11.65
C VAL A 65 -19.08 -6.99 11.76
N GLY A 66 -18.99 -6.03 12.68
CA GLY A 66 -17.75 -5.30 12.94
C GLY A 66 -16.60 -6.21 13.42
N HIS A 67 -16.92 -7.23 14.23
CA HIS A 67 -15.92 -8.20 14.70
C HIS A 67 -15.32 -9.01 13.55
N TYR A 68 -16.15 -9.54 12.64
CA TYR A 68 -15.66 -10.32 11.48
C TYR A 68 -14.92 -9.46 10.45
N VAL A 69 -15.39 -8.23 10.19
CA VAL A 69 -14.67 -7.29 9.31
C VAL A 69 -13.32 -6.91 9.92
N GLY A 70 -13.28 -6.65 11.24
CA GLY A 70 -12.05 -6.41 11.98
C GLY A 70 -11.09 -7.60 11.89
N LEU A 71 -11.60 -8.82 12.10
CA LEU A 71 -10.81 -10.06 11.98
C LEU A 71 -10.18 -10.23 10.59
N LEU A 72 -10.93 -9.96 9.52
CA LEU A 72 -10.41 -10.00 8.15
C LEU A 72 -9.26 -9.00 7.94
N GLN A 73 -9.36 -7.80 8.53
CA GLN A 73 -8.29 -6.80 8.48
C GLN A 73 -7.09 -7.20 9.34
N SER A 74 -7.32 -7.75 10.53
CA SER A 74 -6.25 -8.24 11.40
C SER A 74 -5.44 -9.34 10.72
N ILE A 75 -6.10 -10.31 10.08
CA ILE A 75 -5.42 -11.40 9.36
C ILE A 75 -4.58 -10.85 8.21
N PHE A 76 -5.10 -9.86 7.48
CA PHE A 76 -4.34 -9.18 6.42
C PHE A 76 -3.04 -8.56 6.96
N PHE A 77 -3.12 -7.75 8.02
CA PHE A 77 -1.93 -7.10 8.61
C PHE A 77 -0.96 -8.10 9.26
N VAL A 78 -1.46 -9.17 9.86
CA VAL A 78 -0.60 -10.23 10.41
C VAL A 78 0.15 -10.94 9.28
N ALA A 79 -0.54 -11.31 8.20
CA ALA A 79 0.09 -11.93 7.03
C ALA A 79 1.13 -11.01 6.39
N GLU A 80 0.78 -9.73 6.19
CA GLU A 80 1.69 -8.69 5.68
C GLU A 80 2.91 -8.52 6.58
N GLY A 81 2.72 -8.39 7.90
CA GLY A 81 3.81 -8.24 8.86
C GLY A 81 4.78 -9.43 8.87
N CYS A 82 4.27 -10.65 8.68
CA CYS A 82 5.11 -11.85 8.57
C CYS A 82 5.91 -11.91 7.26
N THR A 83 5.34 -11.45 6.14
CA THR A 83 5.97 -11.58 4.81
C THR A 83 6.76 -10.35 4.38
N VAL A 84 6.55 -9.18 4.98
CA VAL A 84 7.19 -7.92 4.55
C VAL A 84 8.72 -8.00 4.57
N LEU A 85 9.31 -8.61 5.61
CA LEU A 85 10.76 -8.79 5.71
C LEU A 85 11.29 -9.78 4.66
N PHE A 86 10.51 -10.82 4.37
CA PHE A 86 10.86 -11.81 3.35
C PHE A 86 10.90 -11.17 1.96
N TRP A 87 9.86 -10.43 1.58
CA TRP A 87 9.79 -9.74 0.30
C TRP A 87 10.84 -8.62 0.18
N SER A 88 11.12 -7.91 1.27
CA SER A 88 12.16 -6.87 1.29
C SER A 88 13.53 -7.47 0.95
N ARG A 89 13.92 -8.56 1.63
CA ARG A 89 15.18 -9.27 1.35
C ARG A 89 15.21 -9.88 -0.03
N LEU A 90 14.10 -10.48 -0.48
CA LEU A 90 14.03 -11.06 -1.81
C LEU A 90 14.24 -9.98 -2.89
N SER A 91 13.68 -8.78 -2.69
CA SER A 91 13.81 -7.66 -3.62
C SER A 91 15.23 -7.18 -3.84
N ASP A 92 16.09 -7.31 -2.83
CA ASP A 92 17.49 -6.94 -2.92
C ASP A 92 18.28 -7.93 -3.80
N GLY A 93 17.84 -9.20 -3.89
CA GLY A 93 18.51 -10.24 -4.68
C GLY A 93 17.99 -10.39 -6.11
N ILE A 94 16.67 -10.46 -6.30
CA ILE A 94 16.05 -10.69 -7.63
C ILE A 94 15.73 -9.39 -8.39
N GLY A 95 15.93 -8.24 -7.74
CA GLY A 95 15.63 -6.92 -8.28
C GLY A 95 14.25 -6.40 -7.86
N ARG A 96 14.21 -5.13 -7.45
CA ARG A 96 13.02 -4.45 -6.90
C ARG A 96 11.84 -4.41 -7.87
N ARG A 97 12.11 -4.17 -9.16
CA ARG A 97 11.07 -4.07 -10.19
C ARG A 97 10.24 -5.36 -10.32
N LEU A 98 10.90 -6.52 -10.31
CA LEU A 98 10.22 -7.80 -10.44
C LEU A 98 9.34 -8.07 -9.21
N VAL A 99 9.86 -7.80 -8.00
CA VAL A 99 9.09 -7.98 -6.76
C VAL A 99 7.83 -7.12 -6.74
N ILE A 100 7.94 -5.84 -7.10
CA ILE A 100 6.78 -4.93 -7.14
C ILE A 100 5.72 -5.45 -8.12
N MET A 101 6.13 -5.91 -9.32
CA MET A 101 5.19 -6.47 -10.30
C MET A 101 4.53 -7.76 -9.80
N THR A 102 5.28 -8.66 -9.16
CA THR A 102 4.71 -9.89 -8.60
C THR A 102 3.75 -9.61 -7.44
N GLY A 103 4.06 -8.63 -6.59
CA GLY A 103 3.18 -8.21 -5.50
C GLY A 103 1.88 -7.59 -6.01
N LEU A 104 1.96 -6.72 -7.03
CA LEU A 104 0.78 -6.13 -7.69
C LEU A 104 -0.10 -7.18 -8.37
N LEU A 105 0.49 -8.15 -9.06
CA LEU A 105 -0.25 -9.26 -9.67
C LEU A 105 -0.91 -10.13 -8.60
N GLY A 106 -0.17 -10.43 -7.52
CA GLY A 106 -0.68 -11.17 -6.37
C GLY A 106 -1.86 -10.48 -5.69
N LEU A 107 -1.74 -9.17 -5.46
CA LEU A 107 -2.80 -8.34 -4.90
C LEU A 107 -4.03 -8.32 -5.80
N SER A 108 -3.82 -8.16 -7.11
CA SER A 108 -4.91 -8.16 -8.10
C SER A 108 -5.66 -9.49 -8.12
N LEU A 109 -4.93 -10.61 -8.18
CA LEU A 109 -5.52 -11.95 -8.18
C LEU A 109 -6.27 -12.24 -6.88
N SER A 110 -5.71 -11.83 -5.75
CA SER A 110 -6.33 -12.00 -4.44
C SER A 110 -7.58 -11.13 -4.29
N MET A 111 -7.60 -9.93 -4.87
CA MET A 111 -8.79 -9.08 -4.96
C MET A 111 -9.90 -9.71 -5.81
N PHE A 112 -9.56 -10.32 -6.94
CA PHE A 112 -10.53 -11.09 -7.74
C PHE A 112 -11.10 -12.27 -6.95
N ALA A 113 -10.25 -13.02 -6.25
CA ALA A 113 -10.68 -14.13 -5.40
C ALA A 113 -11.57 -13.66 -4.25
N PHE A 114 -11.26 -12.50 -3.65
CA PHE A 114 -12.07 -11.88 -2.60
C PHE A 114 -13.48 -11.54 -3.12
N GLY A 115 -13.58 -10.88 -4.28
CA GLY A 115 -14.87 -10.50 -4.87
C GLY A 115 -15.74 -11.69 -5.29
N LEU A 116 -15.14 -12.81 -5.70
CA LEU A 116 -15.86 -14.02 -6.09
C LEU A 116 -16.25 -14.92 -4.89
N SER A 117 -15.65 -14.69 -3.72
CA SER A 117 -15.83 -15.54 -2.55
C SER A 117 -17.23 -15.39 -1.95
N LYS A 118 -17.96 -16.51 -1.86
CA LYS A 118 -19.29 -16.61 -1.24
C LYS A 118 -19.26 -17.16 0.19
N THR A 119 -18.09 -17.54 0.69
CA THR A 119 -17.90 -18.12 2.02
C THR A 119 -16.91 -17.31 2.84
N PHE A 120 -17.08 -17.32 4.16
CA PHE A 120 -16.20 -16.58 5.07
C PHE A 120 -14.75 -17.10 4.99
N THR A 121 -14.56 -18.42 4.92
CA THR A 121 -13.24 -19.03 4.74
C THR A 121 -12.56 -18.58 3.45
N GLY A 122 -13.32 -18.41 2.36
CA GLY A 122 -12.79 -17.87 1.10
C GLY A 122 -12.30 -16.42 1.25
N LEU A 123 -13.02 -15.59 2.01
CA LEU A 123 -12.57 -14.24 2.35
C LEU A 123 -11.30 -14.24 3.20
N VAL A 124 -11.22 -15.13 4.19
CA VAL A 124 -10.03 -15.26 5.03
C VAL A 124 -8.82 -15.67 4.19
N ILE A 125 -8.94 -16.70 3.35
CA ILE A 125 -7.84 -17.17 2.49
C ILE A 125 -7.41 -16.07 1.51
N SER A 126 -8.36 -15.42 0.83
CA SER A 126 -8.04 -14.33 -0.09
C SER A 126 -7.39 -13.14 0.61
N ARG A 127 -7.82 -12.79 1.84
CA ARG A 127 -7.17 -11.73 2.63
C ARG A 127 -5.78 -12.11 3.12
N SER A 128 -5.58 -13.34 3.57
CA SER A 128 -4.26 -13.86 3.92
C SER A 128 -3.32 -13.81 2.72
N LEU A 129 -3.81 -14.20 1.53
CA LEU A 129 -3.02 -14.15 0.30
C LEU A 129 -2.71 -12.70 -0.12
N SER A 130 -3.70 -11.81 -0.06
CA SER A 130 -3.49 -10.37 -0.30
C SER A 130 -2.41 -9.81 0.63
N GLY A 131 -2.47 -10.10 1.94
CA GLY A 131 -1.46 -9.62 2.90
C GLY A 131 -0.09 -10.24 2.66
N ALA A 132 -0.05 -11.56 2.46
CA ALA A 132 1.19 -12.29 2.23
C ALA A 132 1.94 -11.82 0.97
N LEU A 133 1.22 -11.42 -0.08
CA LEU A 133 1.78 -10.92 -1.35
C LEU A 133 1.99 -9.40 -1.36
N ASN A 134 1.58 -8.68 -0.32
CA ASN A 134 1.70 -7.22 -0.22
C ASN A 134 2.96 -6.79 0.55
N GLY A 135 4.13 -7.17 0.04
CA GLY A 135 5.43 -6.72 0.58
C GLY A 135 5.93 -5.39 -0.02
N ASN A 136 5.14 -4.78 -0.89
CA ASN A 136 5.60 -3.71 -1.78
C ASN A 136 5.90 -2.40 -1.05
N VAL A 137 5.22 -2.12 0.06
CA VAL A 137 5.41 -0.87 0.84
C VAL A 137 6.87 -0.68 1.27
N GLY A 138 7.53 -1.76 1.69
CA GLY A 138 8.96 -1.75 2.05
C GLY A 138 9.86 -1.58 0.82
N VAL A 139 9.59 -2.36 -0.23
CA VAL A 139 10.38 -2.35 -1.47
C VAL A 139 10.33 -1.00 -2.19
N MET A 140 9.17 -0.35 -2.22
CA MET A 140 9.00 0.98 -2.82
C MET A 140 9.74 2.06 -2.04
N LYS A 141 9.77 2.01 -0.71
CA LYS A 141 10.58 2.94 0.11
C LYS A 141 12.06 2.81 -0.20
N SER A 142 12.57 1.58 -0.28
CA SER A 142 13.96 1.35 -0.68
C SER A 142 14.24 1.79 -2.10
N MET A 143 13.32 1.56 -3.05
CA MET A 143 13.46 2.02 -4.43
C MET A 143 13.48 3.54 -4.54
N VAL A 144 12.64 4.25 -3.78
CA VAL A 144 12.69 5.73 -3.71
C VAL A 144 14.03 6.18 -3.14
N ALA A 145 14.51 5.55 -2.06
CA ALA A 145 15.81 5.89 -1.46
C ALA A 145 16.97 5.74 -2.46
N GLU A 146 16.99 4.67 -3.26
CA GLU A 146 18.02 4.42 -4.28
C GLU A 146 17.97 5.39 -5.46
N MET A 147 16.81 6.01 -5.72
CA MET A 147 16.61 6.99 -6.78
C MET A 147 16.87 8.42 -6.32
N THR A 148 17.16 8.61 -5.04
CA THR A 148 17.34 9.91 -4.39
C THR A 148 18.75 10.09 -3.87
N ASP A 149 19.18 11.35 -3.80
CA ASP A 149 20.42 11.77 -3.16
C ASP A 149 20.09 12.58 -1.89
N ASP A 150 21.09 12.86 -1.06
CA ASP A 150 20.95 13.69 0.15
C ASP A 150 20.32 15.07 -0.13
N SER A 151 20.46 15.59 -1.36
CA SER A 151 19.87 16.87 -1.77
C SER A 151 18.36 16.83 -2.02
N ASN A 152 17.80 15.67 -2.39
CA ASN A 152 16.43 15.54 -2.89
C ASN A 152 15.58 14.47 -2.15
N ILE A 153 16.20 13.64 -1.31
CA ILE A 153 15.54 12.59 -0.53
C ILE A 153 14.40 13.13 0.33
N SER A 154 14.58 14.29 0.98
CA SER A 154 13.54 14.93 1.79
C SER A 154 12.29 15.26 0.98
N THR A 155 12.47 15.78 -0.23
CA THR A 155 11.40 16.11 -1.16
C THR A 155 10.71 14.85 -1.66
N ALA A 156 11.47 13.80 -1.99
CA ALA A 156 10.91 12.54 -2.46
C ALA A 156 10.06 11.83 -1.39
N TYR A 157 10.57 11.77 -0.15
CA TYR A 157 9.84 11.21 0.98
C TYR A 157 8.61 12.04 1.37
N ALA A 158 8.55 13.33 1.03
CA ALA A 158 7.34 14.15 1.22
C ALA A 158 6.19 13.76 0.27
N TYR A 159 6.50 13.24 -0.93
CA TYR A 159 5.48 12.79 -1.88
C TYR A 159 4.89 11.41 -1.56
N MET A 160 5.64 10.54 -0.87
CA MET A 160 5.17 9.21 -0.49
C MET A 160 3.87 9.22 0.33
N PRO A 161 3.75 9.98 1.45
CA PRO A 161 2.50 10.05 2.19
C PRO A 161 1.39 10.75 1.40
N LEU A 162 1.72 11.68 0.50
CA LEU A 162 0.72 12.30 -0.39
C LEU A 162 0.07 11.25 -1.29
N ALA A 163 0.86 10.40 -1.93
CA ALA A 163 0.35 9.29 -2.75
C ALA A 163 -0.49 8.32 -1.91
N TRP A 164 0.00 7.96 -0.72
CA TRP A 164 -0.70 7.03 0.17
C TRP A 164 -2.07 7.55 0.62
N ASN A 165 -2.11 8.79 1.12
CA ASN A 165 -3.34 9.43 1.58
C ASN A 165 -4.33 9.69 0.43
N THR A 166 -3.81 10.01 -0.75
CA THR A 166 -4.65 10.17 -1.96
C THR A 166 -5.34 8.85 -2.31
N GLY A 167 -4.60 7.74 -2.37
CA GLY A 167 -5.19 6.42 -2.61
C GLY A 167 -6.16 5.99 -1.50
N GLY A 168 -5.81 6.25 -0.23
CA GLY A 168 -6.66 5.96 0.92
C GLY A 168 -7.96 6.77 0.95
N THR A 169 -7.98 7.97 0.37
CA THR A 169 -9.19 8.80 0.23
C THR A 169 -10.03 8.37 -0.96
N LEU A 170 -9.39 8.14 -2.12
CA LEU A 170 -10.08 7.73 -3.35
C LEU A 170 -10.69 6.34 -3.23
N GLY A 171 -10.07 5.43 -2.47
CA GLY A 171 -10.52 4.05 -2.33
C GLY A 171 -11.97 3.93 -1.81
N PRO A 172 -12.28 4.44 -0.60
CA PRO A 172 -13.63 4.41 -0.05
C PRO A 172 -14.62 5.26 -0.85
N MET A 173 -14.18 6.32 -1.52
CA MET A 173 -15.04 7.11 -2.41
C MET A 173 -15.50 6.28 -3.61
N ILE A 174 -14.57 5.61 -4.30
CA ILE A 174 -14.87 4.73 -5.44
C ILE A 174 -15.71 3.54 -4.96
N GLY A 175 -15.32 2.91 -3.85
CA GLY A 175 -16.06 1.79 -3.29
C GLY A 175 -17.47 2.18 -2.85
N GLY A 176 -17.65 3.30 -2.17
CA GLY A 176 -18.95 3.80 -1.78
C GLY A 176 -19.82 4.27 -2.95
N TRP A 177 -19.22 4.70 -4.06
CA TRP A 177 -19.95 5.02 -5.29
C TRP A 177 -20.48 3.77 -5.99
N LEU A 178 -19.63 2.74 -6.08
CA LEU A 178 -19.97 1.45 -6.69
C LEU A 178 -20.82 0.56 -5.75
N TYR A 179 -20.93 0.91 -4.46
CA TYR A 179 -21.82 0.26 -3.50
C TYR A 179 -23.29 0.51 -3.85
N ASN A 180 -23.90 -0.52 -4.44
CA ASN A 180 -25.34 -0.68 -4.67
C ASN A 180 -25.99 0.40 -5.56
N PRO A 181 -25.62 0.49 -6.86
CA PRO A 181 -26.14 1.49 -7.79
C PRO A 181 -27.66 1.39 -8.00
N ALA A 182 -28.23 0.18 -7.88
CA ALA A 182 -29.65 -0.09 -8.07
C ALA A 182 -30.56 0.58 -7.02
N LYS A 183 -30.10 0.76 -5.77
CA LYS A 183 -30.83 1.52 -4.75
C LYS A 183 -30.61 3.04 -4.86
N ARG A 184 -29.51 3.46 -5.52
CA ARG A 184 -29.11 4.86 -5.62
C ARG A 184 -29.74 5.58 -6.82
N PHE A 185 -30.09 4.85 -7.88
CA PHE A 185 -30.82 5.35 -9.05
C PHE A 185 -32.08 4.52 -9.34
N PRO A 186 -33.12 4.59 -8.48
CA PRO A 186 -34.35 3.82 -8.68
C PRO A 186 -35.16 4.20 -9.94
N ASN A 187 -34.87 5.33 -10.59
CA ASN A 187 -35.64 5.89 -11.72
C ASN A 187 -34.91 5.83 -13.09
N ARG A 188 -33.93 4.93 -13.27
CA ARG A 188 -33.29 4.71 -14.58
C ARG A 188 -33.12 3.22 -14.92
N ALA A 189 -34.17 2.44 -14.71
CA ALA A 189 -34.37 1.11 -15.28
C ALA A 189 -35.76 1.06 -15.92
#